data_AF-A0A2R4CB78-F1
#
_entry.id   AF-A0A2R4CB78-F1
#
_cell.length_a   1.000
_cell.length_b   1.000
_cell.length_c   1.000
_cell.angle_alpha   90.00
_cell.angle_beta   90.00
_cell.angle_gamma   90.00
#
_symmetry.space_group_name_H-M   'P 1'
#
loop_
_entity.id
_entity.type
_entity.pdbx_description
1 polymer ?
#
loop_
_entity_poly.entity_id
_entity_poly.type
_entity_poly.pdbx_seq_one_letter_code
_entity_poly.pdbx_strand_id
1 'polypeptide(L)'
;MCLIVFAWQVVPGVPLIAAANRDEYFARASAPAAPWEENPQIVAGRDLKAGGSWMGITRPESPGEPGSLNPYPPTSRRCGRAAPAAPWPPSRSKARRRRALPR
;
A
#
# COMPACT_ATOMS: atom_id res chain seq x y z
N MET A 1 -2.17 11.76 15.62
CA MET A 1 -1.84 12.22 14.25
C MET A 1 -1.76 11.03 13.29
N CYS A 2 -2.83 10.74 12.56
CA CYS A 2 -2.81 9.62 11.61
C CYS A 2 -1.96 9.93 10.38
N LEU A 3 -1.37 8.90 9.78
CA LEU A 3 -0.60 9.01 8.53
C LEU A 3 -1.09 8.00 7.50
N ILE A 4 -1.00 8.41 6.24
CA ILE A 4 -1.14 7.52 5.08
C ILE A 4 -0.01 7.86 4.10
N VAL A 5 0.63 6.82 3.59
CA VAL A 5 1.76 6.90 2.65
C VAL A 5 1.41 6.11 1.41
N PHE A 6 1.61 6.75 0.26
CA PHE A 6 1.44 6.12 -1.04
C PHE A 6 2.78 6.06 -1.77
N ALA A 7 3.10 4.88 -2.28
CA ALA A 7 4.16 4.64 -3.23
C ALA A 7 3.50 4.32 -4.58
N TRP A 8 3.41 5.34 -5.44
CA TRP A 8 2.76 5.23 -6.75
C TRP A 8 3.79 5.00 -7.85
N GLN A 9 3.71 3.85 -8.53
CA GLN A 9 4.57 3.46 -9.67
C GLN A 9 6.09 3.55 -9.40
N VAL A 10 6.49 3.46 -8.14
CA VAL A 10 7.90 3.51 -7.73
C VAL A 10 8.55 2.12 -7.66
N VAL A 11 7.75 1.05 -7.50
CA VAL A 11 8.23 -0.33 -7.46
C VAL A 11 7.79 -1.06 -8.73
N PRO A 12 8.72 -1.60 -9.54
CA PRO A 12 8.36 -2.36 -10.73
C PRO A 12 7.39 -3.51 -10.43
N GLY A 13 6.31 -3.62 -11.21
CA GLY A 13 5.29 -4.65 -11.04
C GLY A 13 4.26 -4.41 -9.93
N VAL A 14 4.42 -3.33 -9.14
CA VAL A 14 3.48 -2.94 -8.08
C VAL A 14 2.99 -1.52 -8.35
N PRO A 15 1.82 -1.34 -8.99
CA PRO A 15 1.36 -0.02 -9.42
C PRO A 15 1.12 0.94 -8.24
N LEU A 16 0.72 0.39 -7.09
CA LEU A 16 0.46 1.14 -5.87
C LEU A 16 0.80 0.31 -4.62
N ILE A 17 1.51 0.94 -3.69
CA ILE A 17 1.61 0.51 -2.30
C ILE A 17 0.94 1.58 -1.45
N ALA A 18 -0.02 1.18 -0.61
CA ALA A 18 -0.65 2.05 0.38
C ALA A 18 -0.33 1.51 1.78
N ALA A 19 0.20 2.36 2.64
CA ALA A 19 0.42 2.06 4.05
C ALA A 19 -0.21 3.17 4.88
N ALA A 20 -1.01 2.81 5.88
CA ALA A 20 -1.55 3.77 6.82
C ALA A 20 -1.22 3.34 8.25
N ASN A 21 -0.90 4.33 9.08
CA ASN A 21 -0.84 4.13 10.52
C ASN A 21 -1.86 5.06 11.18
N ARG A 22 -2.73 4.45 11.98
CA ARG A 22 -3.63 5.16 12.87
C ARG A 22 -2.85 5.54 14.13
N ASP A 23 -2.83 6.81 14.49
CA ASP A 23 -2.20 7.27 15.73
C ASP A 23 -3.25 7.61 16.78
N GLU A 24 -3.61 6.57 17.54
CA GLU A 24 -4.48 6.63 18.70
C GLU A 24 -3.88 5.89 19.89
N TYR A 25 -4.58 5.94 21.03
CA TYR A 25 -4.20 5.20 22.23
C TYR A 25 -3.88 3.75 21.93
N PHE A 26 -2.66 3.33 22.27
CA PHE A 26 -2.20 1.95 22.11
C PHE A 26 -3.15 0.92 22.75
N ALA A 27 -3.77 1.28 23.88
CA ALA A 27 -4.73 0.44 24.60
C ALA A 27 -6.16 0.45 23.99
N ARG A 28 -6.38 1.11 22.85
CA ARG A 28 -7.70 1.09 22.20
C ARG A 28 -7.95 -0.28 21.58
N ALA A 29 -8.95 -0.97 22.11
CA ALA A 29 -9.34 -2.29 21.63
C ALA A 29 -9.72 -2.27 20.14
N SER A 30 -9.06 -3.13 19.36
CA SER A 30 -9.35 -3.39 17.95
C SER A 30 -9.13 -4.86 17.62
N ALA A 31 -9.95 -5.41 16.72
CA ALA A 31 -9.72 -6.72 16.14
C ALA A 31 -8.75 -6.64 14.94
N PRO A 32 -7.92 -7.67 14.73
CA PRO A 32 -7.02 -7.73 13.57
C PRO A 32 -7.81 -7.76 12.25
N ALA A 33 -7.13 -7.44 11.15
CA ALA A 33 -7.77 -7.42 9.84
C ALA A 33 -8.24 -8.82 9.43
N ALA A 34 -9.53 -8.94 9.16
CA ALA A 34 -10.20 -10.15 8.71
C ALA A 34 -11.40 -9.76 7.83
N PRO A 35 -11.97 -10.71 7.06
CA PRO A 35 -13.28 -10.52 6.46
C PRO A 35 -14.31 -10.20 7.54
N TRP A 36 -15.15 -9.19 7.30
CA TRP A 36 -16.21 -8.85 8.25
C TRP A 36 -17.38 -9.84 8.13
N GLU A 37 -17.98 -10.20 9.25
CA GLU A 37 -19.12 -11.13 9.27
C GLU A 37 -20.33 -10.54 8.54
N GLU A 38 -20.60 -9.23 8.74
CA GLU A 38 -21.75 -8.56 8.12
C GLU A 38 -21.53 -8.25 6.64
N ASN A 39 -20.27 -8.15 6.22
CA ASN A 39 -19.90 -7.90 4.83
C ASN A 39 -18.56 -8.59 4.50
N PRO A 40 -18.59 -9.89 4.12
CA PRO A 40 -17.38 -10.67 3.86
C PRO A 40 -16.52 -10.16 2.69
N GLN A 41 -17.07 -9.26 1.87
CA GLN A 41 -16.33 -8.59 0.79
C GLN A 41 -15.32 -7.59 1.35
N ILE A 42 -15.54 -7.08 2.56
CA ILE A 42 -14.64 -6.13 3.23
C ILE A 42 -13.64 -6.92 4.08
N VAL A 43 -12.34 -6.73 3.80
CA VAL A 43 -11.25 -7.20 4.66
C VAL A 43 -10.62 -6.00 5.34
N ALA A 44 -10.81 -5.89 6.65
CA ALA A 44 -10.39 -4.73 7.43
C ALA A 44 -10.26 -5.07 8.91
N GLY A 45 -9.43 -4.32 9.65
CA GLY A 45 -9.48 -4.34 11.12
C GLY A 45 -10.79 -3.75 11.64
N ARG A 46 -11.20 -4.08 12.86
CA ARG A 46 -12.43 -3.53 13.47
C ARG A 46 -12.09 -2.79 14.76
N ASP A 47 -12.47 -1.51 14.85
CA ASP A 47 -12.45 -0.76 16.10
C ASP A 47 -13.55 -1.31 17.03
N LEU A 48 -13.18 -1.92 18.15
CA LEU A 48 -14.15 -2.57 19.04
C LEU A 48 -14.90 -1.57 19.94
N LYS A 49 -14.49 -0.30 19.97
CA LYS A 49 -15.20 0.76 20.71
C LYS A 49 -16.22 1.48 19.85
N ALA A 50 -15.88 1.77 18.59
CA ALA A 50 -16.73 2.54 17.69
C ALA A 50 -17.37 1.71 16.56
N GLY A 51 -16.95 0.46 16.37
CA GLY A 51 -17.50 -0.44 15.35
C GLY A 51 -17.05 -0.16 13.92
N GLY A 52 -16.10 0.74 13.68
CA GLY A 52 -15.61 1.10 12.34
C GLY A 52 -14.29 0.42 11.94
N SER A 53 -13.72 0.86 10.81
CA SER A 53 -12.33 0.56 10.43
C SER A 53 -11.57 1.84 10.09
N TRP A 54 -10.25 1.75 10.14
CA TRP A 54 -9.31 2.78 9.69
C TRP A 54 -8.86 2.59 8.26
N MET A 55 -8.70 1.34 7.84
CA MET A 55 -8.31 0.96 6.50
C MET A 55 -8.87 -0.42 6.21
N GLY A 56 -9.34 -0.61 4.98
CA GLY A 56 -9.88 -1.87 4.50
C GLY A 56 -9.74 -1.96 3.00
N ILE A 57 -9.79 -3.18 2.49
CA ILE A 57 -9.88 -3.46 1.07
C ILE A 57 -11.14 -4.24 0.80
N THR A 58 -11.75 -4.01 -0.35
CA THR A 58 -12.76 -4.92 -0.88
C THR A 58 -12.06 -6.04 -1.62
N ARG A 59 -12.57 -7.26 -1.46
CA ARG A 59 -12.19 -8.35 -2.35
C ARG A 59 -12.76 -8.02 -3.74
N PRO A 60 -11.97 -8.17 -4.81
CA PRO A 60 -12.53 -8.05 -6.13
C PRO A 60 -13.63 -9.09 -6.30
N GLU A 61 -14.82 -8.63 -6.68
CA GLU A 61 -15.91 -9.52 -7.02
C GLU A 61 -15.50 -10.44 -8.19
N SER A 62 -16.00 -11.67 -8.19
CA SER A 62 -15.94 -12.49 -9.40
C SER A 62 -16.74 -11.78 -10.50
N PRO A 63 -16.25 -11.68 -11.74
CA PRO A 63 -16.99 -11.01 -12.81
C PRO A 63 -18.40 -11.60 -12.94
N GLY A 64 -19.45 -10.77 -12.75
CA GLY A 64 -20.83 -11.10 -13.09
C GLY A 64 -21.84 -11.25 -11.95
N GLU A 65 -21.52 -10.96 -10.69
CA GLU A 65 -22.52 -11.03 -9.60
C GLU A 65 -23.43 -9.78 -9.52
N PRO A 66 -24.77 -9.92 -9.44
CA PRO A 66 -25.67 -8.80 -9.20
C PRO A 66 -25.50 -8.27 -7.76
N GLY A 67 -25.08 -7.00 -7.62
CA GLY A 67 -24.87 -6.35 -6.31
C GLY A 67 -23.49 -5.72 -6.12
N SER A 68 -22.61 -5.74 -7.13
CA SER A 68 -21.31 -5.07 -7.05
C SER A 68 -21.48 -3.56 -6.76
N LEU A 69 -20.88 -3.11 -5.65
CA LEU A 69 -20.68 -1.69 -5.32
C LEU A 69 -19.37 -1.14 -5.91
N ASN A 70 -18.59 -1.98 -6.61
CA ASN A 70 -17.34 -1.57 -7.22
C ASN A 70 -17.57 -1.25 -8.70
N PRO A 71 -17.63 0.05 -9.09
CA PRO A 71 -17.82 0.43 -10.49
C PRO A 71 -16.60 0.08 -11.38
N TYR A 72 -15.50 -0.39 -10.79
CA TYR A 72 -14.28 -0.77 -11.47
C TYR A 72 -13.88 -2.21 -11.09
N PRO A 73 -14.55 -3.24 -11.64
CA PRO A 73 -14.05 -4.60 -11.55
C PRO A 73 -12.60 -4.61 -12.06
N PRO A 74 -11.69 -5.43 -11.51
CA PRO A 74 -10.35 -5.53 -12.04
C PRO A 74 -10.45 -6.05 -13.48
N THR A 75 -10.52 -5.12 -14.44
CA THR A 75 -10.27 -5.43 -15.84
C THR A 75 -8.93 -6.13 -15.82
N SER A 76 -8.85 -7.30 -16.42
CA SER A 76 -7.66 -8.12 -16.56
C SER A 76 -6.57 -7.38 -17.35
N ARG A 77 -6.08 -6.26 -16.84
CA ARG A 77 -4.77 -5.75 -17.20
C ARG A 77 -3.82 -6.73 -16.53
N ARG A 78 -3.35 -7.71 -17.30
CA ARG A 78 -2.05 -8.32 -17.06
C ARG A 78 -1.15 -7.18 -16.58
N CYS A 79 -0.68 -7.27 -15.35
CA CYS A 79 0.52 -6.56 -14.95
C CYS A 79 1.51 -6.80 -16.08
N GLY A 80 1.80 -5.73 -16.85
CA GLY A 80 2.58 -5.83 -18.06
C GLY A 80 3.88 -6.55 -17.74
N ARG A 81 4.38 -7.35 -18.69
CA ARG A 81 5.76 -7.86 -18.65
C ARG A 81 6.64 -6.77 -18.06
N ALA A 82 7.24 -7.04 -16.90
CA ALA A 82 8.20 -6.14 -16.31
C ALA A 82 9.18 -5.74 -17.42
N ALA A 83 9.21 -4.45 -17.78
CA ALA A 83 10.36 -3.94 -18.50
C ALA A 83 11.58 -4.24 -17.62
N PRO A 84 12.69 -4.76 -18.19
CA PRO A 84 13.88 -5.03 -17.39
C PRO A 84 14.25 -3.75 -16.64
N ALA A 85 14.42 -3.87 -15.32
CA ALA A 85 14.80 -2.76 -14.46
C ALA A 85 16.02 -2.07 -15.08
N ALA A 86 15.89 -0.78 -15.39
CA ALA A 86 17.06 0.01 -15.73
C ALA A 86 18.02 -0.04 -14.53
N PRO A 87 19.32 -0.29 -14.74
CA PRO A 87 20.28 -0.35 -13.65
C PRO A 87 20.26 0.98 -12.89
N TRP A 88 20.18 0.88 -11.56
CA TRP A 88 20.25 2.00 -10.64
C TRP A 88 21.47 2.88 -10.98
N PRO A 89 21.33 4.21 -11.12
CA PRO A 89 22.49 5.06 -11.37
C PRO A 89 23.47 4.93 -10.20
N PRO A 90 24.78 4.69 -10.44
CA PRO A 90 25.73 4.53 -9.36
C PRO A 90 25.67 5.76 -8.45
N SER A 91 25.58 5.51 -7.14
CA SER A 91 25.59 6.56 -6.12
C SER A 91 26.77 7.48 -6.39
N ARG A 92 26.53 8.79 -6.52
CA ARG A 92 27.60 9.80 -6.57
C ARG A 92 28.37 9.74 -5.25
N SER A 93 29.39 8.89 -5.18
CA SER A 93 30.42 8.97 -4.17
C SER A 93 31.10 10.33 -4.35
N LYS A 94 30.93 11.21 -3.35
CA LYS A 94 31.62 12.50 -3.30
C LYS A 94 33.12 12.21 -3.36
N ALA A 95 33.75 12.43 -4.50
CA ALA A 95 35.20 12.38 -4.65
C ALA A 95 35.80 13.42 -3.71
N ARG A 96 36.33 12.95 -2.57
CA ARG A 96 37.06 13.74 -1.60
C ARG A 96 38.36 14.19 -2.27
N ARG A 97 38.39 15.42 -2.81
CA ARG A 97 39.60 16.03 -3.37
C ARG A 97 40.67 16.02 -2.28
N ARG A 98 41.69 15.18 -2.42
CA ARG A 98 42.93 15.29 -1.64
C ARG A 98 43.63 16.57 -2.13
N ARG A 99 43.57 17.65 -1.35
CA ARG A 99 44.48 18.79 -1.52
C ARG A 99 45.88 18.28 -1.17
N ALA A 100 46.80 18.33 -2.13
CA ALA A 100 48.21 18.21 -1.85
C ALA A 100 48.66 19.48 -1.12
N LEU A 101 49.32 19.31 0.03
CA LEU A 101 50.06 20.36 0.71
C LEU A 101 51.41 20.57 -0.01
N PRO A 102 51.85 21.81 -0.28
CA PRO A 102 53.20 22.07 -0.77
C PRO A 102 54.23 21.87 0.35
N ARG A 103 55.44 21.50 -0.07
CA ARG A 103 56.61 21.14 0.74
C ARG A 103 57.18 22.30 1.54
#